data_AF-A0A444UR38-F1
#
_entry.id   AF-A0A444UR38-F1
#
_cell.length_a   1.000
_cell.length_b   1.000
_cell.length_c   1.000
_cell.angle_alpha   90.00
_cell.angle_beta   90.00
_cell.angle_gamma   90.00
#
_symmetry.space_group_name_H-M   'P 1'
#
loop_
_entity.id
_entity.type
_entity.pdbx_description
1 polymer ?
#
loop_
_entity_poly.entity_id
_entity_poly.type
_entity_poly.pdbx_seq_one_letter_code
_entity_poly.pdbx_strand_id
1 'polypeptide(L)'
;MKYKAQDPRNPNNDRFVLSKGHAAPVLYAAWAEADYLKETDLLNLRKIDSILEGHPVPRQEFVDVATGSLGQGLGAACGMAYTGKYFDKASYRVYCLLGDGELSEGSVWEAMAFASHYQLDNLVAILDINRLGQSDPAPLQHHVEKYQKRCKAFG
;
A
#
# COMPACT_ATOMS: atom_id res chain seq x y z
N MET A 1 13.33 -0.36 -0.67
CA MET A 1 12.83 -1.47 -1.49
C MET A 1 13.85 -1.80 -2.56
N LYS A 2 13.87 -3.03 -3.08
CA LYS A 2 14.65 -3.44 -4.25
C LYS A 2 13.72 -3.54 -5.46
N TYR A 3 13.92 -2.70 -6.46
CA TYR A 3 13.11 -2.73 -7.67
C TYR A 3 13.88 -2.11 -8.84
N LYS A 4 13.46 -2.43 -10.06
CA LYS A 4 13.96 -1.80 -11.28
C LYS A 4 13.04 -0.64 -11.64
N ALA A 5 13.52 0.59 -11.49
CA ALA A 5 12.69 1.76 -11.75
C ALA A 5 12.12 1.79 -13.18
N GLN A 6 12.94 1.43 -14.17
CA GLN A 6 12.56 1.41 -15.59
C GLN A 6 11.75 0.16 -16.01
N ASP A 7 11.51 -0.76 -15.08
CA ASP A 7 10.66 -1.94 -15.28
C ASP A 7 9.81 -2.19 -14.02
N PRO A 8 8.80 -1.34 -13.75
CA PRO A 8 8.02 -1.42 -12.51
C PRO A 8 7.30 -2.75 -12.33
N ARG A 9 6.91 -3.41 -13.43
CA ARG A 9 6.24 -4.72 -13.45
C ARG A 9 7.21 -5.91 -13.38
N ASN A 10 8.51 -5.69 -13.17
CA ASN A 10 9.45 -6.80 -13.07
C ASN A 10 9.02 -7.79 -11.98
N PRO A 11 8.88 -9.09 -12.28
CA PRO A 11 8.37 -10.08 -11.34
C PRO A 11 9.27 -10.29 -10.10
N ASN A 12 10.51 -9.78 -10.13
CA ASN A 12 11.45 -9.85 -9.01
C ASN A 12 11.49 -8.58 -8.14
N ASN A 13 10.72 -7.54 -8.48
CA ASN A 13 10.69 -6.31 -7.68
C ASN A 13 10.03 -6.56 -6.32
N ASP A 14 10.48 -5.87 -5.27
CA ASP A 14 9.63 -5.70 -4.09
C ASP A 14 8.32 -5.02 -4.50
N ARG A 15 7.19 -5.43 -3.93
CA ARG A 15 5.87 -4.85 -4.22
C ARG A 15 5.56 -3.73 -3.22
N PHE A 16 4.93 -2.67 -3.71
CA PHE A 16 4.38 -1.61 -2.87
C PHE A 16 2.90 -1.43 -3.16
N VAL A 17 2.07 -1.49 -2.12
CA VAL A 17 0.64 -1.24 -2.19
C VAL A 17 0.32 0.00 -1.37
N LEU A 18 -0.15 1.06 -2.05
CA LEU A 18 -0.68 2.25 -1.38
C LEU A 18 -2.16 2.00 -1.01
N SER A 19 -2.42 1.35 0.12
CA SER A 19 -3.80 1.05 0.56
C SER A 19 -4.62 2.31 0.80
N LYS A 20 -4.01 3.34 1.39
CA LYS A 20 -4.56 4.70 1.47
C LYS A 20 -4.46 5.43 0.12
N GLY A 21 -5.14 4.93 -0.90
CA GLY A 21 -4.98 5.34 -2.29
C GLY A 21 -5.18 6.83 -2.56
N HIS A 22 -5.91 7.56 -1.71
CA HIS A 22 -6.06 9.02 -1.85
C HIS A 22 -4.73 9.78 -1.75
N ALA A 23 -3.69 9.15 -1.20
CA ALA A 23 -2.32 9.68 -1.19
C ALA A 23 -1.56 9.49 -2.51
N ALA A 24 -2.25 9.13 -3.62
CA ALA A 24 -1.65 8.91 -4.93
C ALA A 24 -0.59 9.93 -5.39
N PRO A 25 -0.72 11.25 -5.11
CA PRO A 25 0.30 12.22 -5.51
C PRO A 25 1.70 11.92 -4.96
N VAL A 26 1.82 11.39 -3.73
CA VAL A 26 3.14 11.06 -3.16
C VAL A 26 3.74 9.81 -3.81
N LEU A 27 2.90 8.87 -4.23
CA LEU A 27 3.34 7.71 -5.02
C LEU A 27 3.89 8.16 -6.38
N TYR A 28 3.18 9.05 -7.07
CA TYR A 28 3.62 9.56 -8.36
C TYR A 28 4.92 10.36 -8.23
N ALA A 29 5.03 11.20 -7.20
CA ALA A 29 6.27 11.92 -6.91
C ALA A 29 7.45 10.96 -6.67
N ALA A 30 7.26 9.87 -5.91
CA ALA A 30 8.30 8.87 -5.69
C ALA A 30 8.76 8.18 -6.99
N TRP A 31 7.85 7.98 -7.96
CA TRP A 31 8.21 7.43 -9.28
C TRP A 31 8.87 8.45 -10.20
N ALA A 32 8.62 9.74 -10.03
CA ALA A 32 9.39 10.79 -10.70
C ALA A 32 10.82 10.88 -10.14
N GLU A 33 10.96 10.84 -8.81
CA GLU A 33 12.27 10.79 -8.13
C GLU A 33 13.08 9.52 -8.46
N ALA A 34 12.39 8.44 -8.87
CA ALA A 34 13.02 7.22 -9.37
C ALA A 34 13.34 7.26 -10.88
N ASP A 35 13.22 8.43 -11.52
CA ASP A 35 13.44 8.67 -12.96
C ASP A 35 12.51 7.85 -13.89
N TYR A 36 11.38 7.34 -13.40
CA TYR A 36 10.40 6.63 -14.24
C TYR A 36 9.38 7.60 -14.86
N LEU A 37 8.85 8.51 -14.05
CA LEU A 37 8.00 9.60 -14.50
C LEU A 37 8.84 10.86 -14.74
N LYS A 38 8.41 11.72 -15.67
CA LYS A 38 8.98 13.06 -15.76
C LYS A 38 8.36 13.93 -14.67
N GLU A 39 9.19 14.71 -13.98
CA GLU A 39 8.72 15.65 -12.95
C GLU A 39 7.63 16.61 -13.49
N THR A 40 7.75 17.04 -14.76
CA THR A 40 6.76 17.90 -15.42
C THR A 40 5.38 17.26 -15.55
N ASP A 41 5.30 15.92 -15.62
CA ASP A 41 4.03 15.21 -15.78
C ASP A 41 3.22 15.25 -14.47
N LEU A 42 3.87 15.44 -13.31
CA LEU A 42 3.22 15.52 -12.00
C LEU A 42 2.19 16.65 -11.93
N LEU A 43 2.42 17.74 -12.66
CA LEU A 43 1.51 18.90 -12.74
C LEU A 43 0.24 18.61 -13.56
N ASN A 44 0.16 17.46 -14.22
CA ASN A 44 -1.02 17.00 -14.95
C ASN A 44 -1.92 16.07 -14.12
N LEU A 45 -1.69 15.96 -12.81
CA LEU A 45 -2.53 15.21 -11.89
C LEU A 45 -4.03 15.51 -12.10
N ARG A 46 -4.84 14.46 -12.22
CA ARG A 46 -6.31 14.48 -12.36
C ARG A 46 -6.85 15.12 -13.64
N LYS A 47 -6.01 15.52 -14.60
CA LYS A 47 -6.48 15.95 -15.92
C LYS A 47 -6.97 14.73 -16.72
N ILE A 48 -7.97 14.94 -17.58
CA ILE A 48 -8.64 13.86 -18.34
C ILE A 48 -7.69 13.12 -19.30
N ASP A 49 -6.67 13.83 -19.80
CA ASP A 49 -5.64 13.36 -20.72
C ASP A 49 -4.40 12.79 -20.00
N SER A 50 -4.36 12.87 -18.68
CA SER A 50 -3.25 12.37 -17.87
C SER A 50 -3.44 10.91 -17.49
N ILE A 51 -2.32 10.20 -17.33
CA ILE A 51 -2.30 8.88 -16.70
C ILE A 51 -2.32 8.97 -15.17
N LEU A 52 -2.01 10.14 -14.60
CA LEU A 52 -1.92 10.38 -13.17
C LEU A 52 -3.30 10.72 -12.61
N GLU A 53 -4.01 9.69 -12.17
CA GLU A 53 -5.41 9.79 -11.72
C GLU A 53 -5.53 10.17 -10.25
N GLY A 54 -6.76 10.47 -9.79
CA GLY A 54 -7.02 10.87 -8.41
C GLY A 54 -6.73 9.79 -7.36
N HIS A 55 -6.73 8.53 -7.79
CA HIS A 55 -6.32 7.34 -7.03
C HIS A 55 -5.47 6.44 -7.95
N PRO A 56 -4.63 5.54 -7.42
CA PRO A 56 -3.81 4.65 -8.24
C PRO A 56 -4.71 3.68 -9.02
N VAL A 57 -4.37 3.43 -10.29
CA VAL A 57 -5.07 2.46 -11.14
C VAL A 57 -4.07 1.67 -12.00
N PRO A 58 -4.35 0.40 -12.38
CA PRO A 58 -3.39 -0.45 -13.09
C PRO A 58 -3.01 0.00 -14.52
N ARG A 59 -3.65 1.05 -15.06
CA ARG A 59 -3.18 1.75 -16.26
C ARG A 59 -1.78 2.36 -16.05
N GLN A 60 -1.40 2.61 -14.80
CA GLN A 60 -0.06 3.00 -14.40
C GLN A 60 0.76 1.72 -14.17
N GLU A 61 1.87 1.53 -14.89
CA GLU A 61 2.68 0.30 -14.80
C GLU A 61 3.25 0.05 -13.39
N PHE A 62 3.44 1.11 -12.60
CA PHE A 62 3.89 0.99 -11.22
C PHE A 62 2.77 0.70 -10.20
N VAL A 63 1.55 0.42 -10.67
CA VAL A 63 0.40 0.09 -9.84
C VAL A 63 -0.16 -1.26 -10.26
N ASP A 64 -0.22 -2.20 -9.32
CA ASP A 64 -0.80 -3.53 -9.58
C ASP A 64 -2.32 -3.56 -9.34
N VAL A 65 -2.80 -2.83 -8.34
CA VAL A 65 -4.21 -2.83 -7.91
C VAL A 65 -4.71 -1.42 -7.63
N ALA A 66 -5.98 -1.15 -7.95
CA ALA A 66 -6.62 0.11 -7.58
C ALA A 66 -7.03 0.10 -6.10
N THR A 67 -6.79 1.20 -5.39
CA THR A 67 -6.95 1.29 -3.92
C THR A 67 -7.73 2.50 -3.45
N GLY A 68 -8.63 3.03 -4.30
CA GLY A 68 -9.46 4.18 -3.92
C GLY A 68 -10.45 3.89 -2.79
N SER A 69 -10.94 2.65 -2.71
CA SER A 69 -11.72 2.17 -1.56
C SER A 69 -10.76 1.67 -0.48
N LEU A 70 -10.83 2.32 0.69
CA LEU A 70 -9.97 2.02 1.83
C LEU A 70 -10.18 0.59 2.35
N GLY A 71 -9.16 0.04 2.99
CA GLY A 71 -9.20 -1.26 3.66
C GLY A 71 -8.96 -2.46 2.74
N GLN A 72 -8.82 -2.25 1.42
CA GLN A 72 -8.64 -3.34 0.46
C GLN A 72 -7.17 -3.67 0.16
N GLY A 73 -6.27 -2.69 0.28
CA GLY A 73 -4.88 -2.84 -0.15
C GLY A 73 -4.10 -3.89 0.64
N LEU A 74 -4.35 -4.04 1.95
CA LEU A 74 -3.65 -5.05 2.75
C LEU A 74 -4.04 -6.48 2.35
N GLY A 75 -5.29 -6.72 1.96
CA GLY A 75 -5.71 -8.02 1.43
C GLY A 75 -5.01 -8.38 0.13
N ALA A 76 -4.92 -7.43 -0.81
CA ALA A 76 -4.15 -7.60 -2.04
C ALA A 76 -2.65 -7.84 -1.75
N ALA A 77 -2.07 -7.08 -0.82
CA ALA A 77 -0.68 -7.26 -0.38
C ALA A 77 -0.44 -8.63 0.25
N CYS A 78 -1.40 -9.17 1.02
CA CYS A 78 -1.35 -10.54 1.51
C CYS A 78 -1.31 -11.56 0.36
N GLY A 79 -2.13 -11.38 -0.67
CA GLY A 79 -2.11 -12.24 -1.86
C GLY A 79 -0.76 -12.21 -2.59
N MET A 80 -0.16 -11.03 -2.74
CA MET A 80 1.19 -10.87 -3.32
C MET A 80 2.26 -11.56 -2.46
N ALA A 81 2.20 -11.37 -1.13
CA ALA A 81 3.18 -11.94 -0.20
C ALA A 81 3.07 -13.47 -0.13
N TYR A 82 1.84 -13.99 -0.07
CA TYR A 82 1.54 -15.41 -0.13
C TYR A 82 2.08 -16.03 -1.42
N THR A 83 1.88 -15.36 -2.55
CA THR A 83 2.40 -15.81 -3.85
C THR A 83 3.92 -15.86 -3.87
N GLY A 84 4.58 -14.79 -3.39
CA GLY A 84 6.04 -14.75 -3.31
C GLY A 84 6.63 -15.85 -2.46
N LYS A 85 5.99 -16.14 -1.32
CA LYS A 85 6.46 -17.13 -0.36
C LYS A 85 6.20 -18.57 -0.81
N TYR A 86 4.99 -18.88 -1.24
CA TYR A 86 4.54 -20.26 -1.43
C TYR A 86 4.53 -20.74 -2.88
N PHE A 87 4.33 -19.84 -3.84
CA PHE A 87 4.26 -20.19 -5.27
C PHE A 87 5.56 -19.86 -5.99
N ASP A 88 5.93 -18.57 -6.04
CA ASP A 88 7.13 -18.13 -6.75
C ASP A 88 8.41 -18.59 -6.05
N LYS A 89 8.36 -18.76 -4.72
CA LYS A 89 9.51 -19.01 -3.85
C LYS A 89 10.65 -18.02 -4.11
N ALA A 90 10.26 -16.77 -4.32
CA ALA A 90 11.15 -15.68 -4.68
C ALA A 90 11.52 -14.84 -3.44
N SER A 91 12.56 -14.03 -3.56
CA SER A 91 13.11 -13.24 -2.46
C SER A 91 12.45 -11.88 -2.26
N TYR A 92 11.46 -11.52 -3.08
CA TYR A 92 10.81 -10.21 -3.00
C TYR A 92 9.97 -10.07 -1.73
N ARG A 93 9.90 -8.84 -1.24
CA ARG A 93 9.05 -8.46 -0.11
C ARG A 93 7.87 -7.63 -0.59
N VAL A 94 6.83 -7.56 0.24
CA VAL A 94 5.64 -6.75 -0.03
C VAL A 94 5.48 -5.72 1.08
N TYR A 95 5.30 -4.47 0.71
CA TYR A 95 5.08 -3.35 1.62
C TYR A 95 3.70 -2.76 1.35
N CYS A 96 2.90 -2.55 2.39
CA CYS A 96 1.58 -1.96 2.28
C CYS A 96 1.47 -0.75 3.21
N LEU A 97 1.14 0.41 2.67
CA LEU A 97 0.94 1.64 3.45
C LEU A 97 -0.56 1.89 3.66
N LEU A 98 -0.98 1.96 4.92
CA LEU A 98 -2.35 2.18 5.36
C LEU A 98 -2.49 3.49 6.13
N GLY A 99 -3.67 4.10 6.09
CA GLY A 99 -4.05 5.18 7.02
C GLY A 99 -4.61 4.64 8.34
N ASP A 100 -4.51 5.39 9.42
CA ASP A 100 -5.08 5.02 10.71
C ASP A 100 -6.62 5.00 10.74
N GLY A 101 -7.27 5.97 10.08
CA GLY A 101 -8.73 5.96 9.88
C GLY A 101 -9.20 4.73 9.09
N GLU A 102 -8.42 4.32 8.10
CA GLU A 102 -8.65 3.12 7.27
C GLU A 102 -8.64 1.82 8.10
N LEU A 103 -7.95 1.78 9.25
CA LEU A 103 -7.93 0.60 10.15
C LEU A 103 -9.28 0.34 10.83
N SER A 104 -10.29 1.18 10.58
CA SER A 104 -11.67 0.94 11.01
C SER A 104 -12.41 -0.04 10.09
N GLU A 105 -11.91 -0.28 8.88
CA GLU A 105 -12.47 -1.27 7.96
C GLU A 105 -12.16 -2.69 8.44
N GLY A 106 -13.19 -3.53 8.56
CA GLY A 106 -13.07 -4.91 9.04
C GLY A 106 -12.15 -5.78 8.18
N SER A 107 -12.13 -5.52 6.87
CA SER A 107 -11.28 -6.21 5.88
C SER A 107 -9.78 -6.10 6.18
N VAL A 108 -9.34 -5.02 6.83
CA VAL A 108 -7.95 -4.89 7.29
C VAL A 108 -7.63 -5.97 8.32
N TRP A 109 -8.56 -6.24 9.25
CA TRP A 109 -8.37 -7.22 10.32
C TRP A 109 -8.47 -8.66 9.82
N GLU A 110 -9.29 -8.91 8.81
CA GLU A 110 -9.29 -10.17 8.06
C GLU A 110 -7.91 -10.42 7.43
N ALA A 111 -7.34 -9.41 6.77
CA ALA A 111 -6.01 -9.51 6.17
C ALA A 111 -4.89 -9.67 7.21
N MET A 112 -4.99 -9.01 8.37
CA MET A 112 -4.05 -9.20 9.49
C MET A 112 -4.06 -10.64 10.01
N ALA A 113 -5.27 -11.20 10.22
CA ALA A 113 -5.42 -12.60 10.65
C ALA A 113 -4.95 -13.60 9.58
N PHE A 114 -5.20 -13.31 8.30
CA PHE A 114 -4.69 -14.10 7.19
C PHE A 114 -3.15 -14.12 7.16
N ALA A 115 -2.53 -12.95 7.29
CA ALA A 115 -1.08 -12.81 7.24
C ALA A 115 -0.38 -13.59 8.36
N SER A 116 -0.91 -13.59 9.58
CA SER A 116 -0.34 -14.35 10.69
C SER A 116 -0.61 -15.85 10.56
N HIS A 117 -1.83 -16.25 10.16
CA HIS A 117 -2.18 -17.65 9.91
C HIS A 117 -1.24 -18.30 8.89
N TYR A 118 -0.95 -17.60 7.80
CA TYR A 118 -0.04 -18.04 6.75
C TYR A 118 1.41 -17.57 6.96
N GLN A 119 1.75 -17.06 8.14
CA GLN A 119 3.12 -16.69 8.53
C GLN A 119 3.84 -15.84 7.45
N LEU A 120 3.20 -14.81 6.91
CA LEU A 120 3.73 -13.98 5.82
C LEU A 120 4.87 -13.04 6.29
N ASP A 121 6.02 -13.62 6.64
CA ASP A 121 7.26 -12.94 7.07
C ASP A 121 7.93 -12.08 5.97
N ASN A 122 7.45 -12.18 4.73
CA ASN A 122 7.80 -11.32 3.61
C ASN A 122 6.87 -10.11 3.42
N LEU A 123 5.83 -9.95 4.25
CA LEU A 123 4.91 -8.79 4.24
C LEU A 123 5.28 -7.77 5.33
N VAL A 124 5.14 -6.48 5.02
CA VAL A 124 5.25 -5.37 5.98
C VAL A 124 4.05 -4.44 5.80
N ALA A 125 3.24 -4.30 6.85
CA ALA A 125 2.23 -3.25 6.94
C ALA A 125 2.83 -2.02 7.64
N ILE A 126 2.65 -0.84 7.03
CA ILE A 126 3.09 0.45 7.56
C ILE A 126 1.82 1.25 7.87
N LEU A 127 1.63 1.59 9.14
CA LEU A 127 0.45 2.31 9.60
C LEU A 127 0.79 3.80 9.74
N ASP A 128 0.22 4.64 8.89
CA ASP A 128 0.31 6.09 8.99
C ASP A 128 -0.65 6.58 10.08
N ILE A 129 -0.16 6.59 11.33
CA ILE A 129 -0.88 7.07 12.51
C ILE A 129 -0.72 8.58 12.64
N ASN A 130 -1.38 9.31 11.75
CA ASN A 130 -1.35 10.78 11.72
C ASN A 130 -2.45 11.45 12.58
N ARG A 131 -3.25 10.65 13.29
CA ARG A 131 -4.32 11.04 14.23
C ARG A 131 -5.66 11.39 13.58
N LEU A 132 -5.73 11.66 12.29
CA LEU A 132 -6.90 12.26 11.64
C LEU A 132 -7.47 11.36 10.54
N GLY A 133 -8.79 11.19 10.56
CA GLY A 133 -9.56 10.70 9.43
C GLY A 133 -10.03 11.85 8.53
N GLN A 134 -11.07 11.59 7.72
CA GLN A 134 -11.59 12.58 6.78
C GLN A 134 -12.29 13.77 7.45
N SER A 135 -13.14 13.52 8.45
CA SER A 135 -13.96 14.56 9.10
C SER A 135 -13.56 14.83 10.55
N ASP A 136 -12.85 13.90 11.19
CA ASP A 136 -12.58 13.90 12.62
C ASP A 136 -11.31 13.10 12.95
N PRO A 137 -10.78 13.20 14.18
CA PRO A 137 -9.72 12.33 14.65
C PRO A 137 -10.05 10.84 14.50
N ALA A 138 -9.07 10.05 14.07
CA ALA A 138 -9.18 8.59 14.09
C ALA A 138 -9.41 8.11 15.54
N PRO A 139 -10.17 7.02 15.79
CA PRO A 139 -10.65 6.68 17.13
C PRO A 139 -9.58 6.52 18.21
N LEU A 140 -8.39 6.03 17.85
CA LEU A 140 -7.29 5.84 18.79
C LEU A 140 -6.31 7.02 18.83
N GLN A 141 -6.49 8.05 18.00
CA GLN A 141 -5.61 9.22 17.95
C GLN A 141 -4.12 8.81 17.94
N HIS A 142 -3.31 9.31 18.88
CA HIS A 142 -1.90 8.91 19.05
C HIS A 142 -1.68 7.88 20.17
N HIS A 143 -2.69 7.10 20.55
CA HIS A 143 -2.55 5.98 21.48
C HIS A 143 -1.84 4.79 20.81
N VAL A 144 -0.58 4.98 20.41
CA VAL A 144 0.27 4.02 19.68
C VAL A 144 0.42 2.68 20.39
N GLU A 145 0.32 2.67 21.71
CA GLU A 145 0.30 1.47 22.53
C GLU A 145 -0.93 0.59 22.26
N LYS A 146 -2.08 1.19 21.93
CA LYS A 146 -3.31 0.44 21.59
C LYS A 146 -3.20 -0.16 20.18
N TYR A 147 -2.66 0.58 19.22
CA TYR A 147 -2.35 0.04 17.89
C TYR A 147 -1.39 -1.15 18.01
N GLN A 148 -0.29 -0.98 18.75
CA GLN A 148 0.69 -2.06 18.98
C GLN A 148 0.04 -3.30 19.60
N LYS A 149 -0.80 -3.12 20.64
CA LYS A 149 -1.51 -4.24 21.28
C LYS A 149 -2.44 -4.96 20.32
N ARG A 150 -3.18 -4.23 19.48
CA ARG A 150 -4.07 -4.83 18.47
C ARG A 150 -3.27 -5.61 17.44
N CYS A 151 -2.20 -5.04 16.89
CA CYS A 151 -1.34 -5.75 15.94
C CYS A 151 -0.81 -7.06 16.54
N LYS A 152 -0.19 -7.00 17.73
CA LYS A 152 0.34 -8.19 18.42
C LYS A 152 -0.72 -9.25 18.74
N ALA A 153 -1.96 -8.84 19.00
CA ALA A 153 -3.06 -9.77 19.28
C ALA A 153 -3.50 -10.56 18.04
N PHE A 154 -3.25 -10.03 16.84
CA PHE A 154 -3.55 -10.67 15.57
C PHE A 154 -2.38 -11.52 15.03
N GLY A 155 -1.26 -11.60 15.75
CA GLY A 155 -0.05 -12.35 15.41
C GLY A 155 1.11 -11.46 15.02
#